data_AF-W9T6K8-F1
#
_entry.id   AF-W9T6K8-F1
#
_cell.length_a   1.000
_cell.length_b   1.000
_cell.length_c   1.000
_cell.angle_alpha   90.00
_cell.angle_beta   90.00
_cell.angle_gamma   90.00
#
_symmetry.space_group_name_H-M   'P 1'
#
loop_
_entity.id
_entity.type
_entity.pdbx_description
1 polymer ?
#
loop_
_entity_poly.entity_id
_entity_poly.type
_entity_poly.pdbx_seq_one_letter_code
_entity_poly.pdbx_strand_id
1 'polypeptide(L)' 'MELFLGNFVSLLARERVGAKKAFETLKQWDCWPVIRDHYAAKDMSERDLYKHIKDLLQERHVRWGRAI' A
#
# COMPACT_ATOMS: atom_id res chain seq x y z
N MET A 1 10.73 -0.53 7.64
CA MET A 1 9.69 -1.06 6.71
C MET A 1 8.51 -0.10 6.55
N GLU A 2 7.98 0.52 7.60
CA GLU A 2 6.87 1.50 7.48
C GLU A 2 7.21 2.70 6.58
N LEU A 3 8.46 3.19 6.64
CA LEU A 3 8.96 4.25 5.77
C LEU A 3 8.94 3.88 4.27
N PHE A 4 9.15 2.60 3.95
CA PHE A 4 9.13 2.09 2.58
C PHE A 4 7.71 2.00 2.03
N LEU A 5 6.77 1.42 2.79
CA LEU A 5 5.38 1.32 2.36
C LEU A 5 4.75 2.72 2.22
N GLY A 6 5.05 3.63 3.15
CA GLY A 6 4.64 5.02 3.07
C GLY A 6 5.13 5.70 1.78
N ASN A 7 6.39 5.51 1.39
CA ASN A 7 6.95 6.06 0.16
C ASN A 7 6.35 5.43 -1.09
N PHE A 8 6.20 4.11 -1.11
CA PHE A 8 5.55 3.38 -2.21
C PHE A 8 4.12 3.90 -2.44
N VAL A 9 3.31 3.97 -1.39
CA VAL A 9 1.93 4.47 -1.46
C VAL A 9 1.89 5.96 -1.87
N SER A 10 2.90 6.75 -1.48
CA SER A 10 3.04 8.15 -1.94
C SER A 10 3.21 8.27 -3.46
N LEU A 11 3.99 7.38 -4.07
CA LEU A 11 4.23 7.38 -5.51
C LEU A 11 2.97 6.95 -6.26
N LEU A 12 2.34 5.86 -5.79
CA LEU A 12 1.11 5.35 -6.39
C LEU A 12 -0.06 6.34 -6.36
N ALA A 13 -0.20 7.09 -5.26
CA ALA A 13 -1.22 8.13 -5.15
C ALA A 13 -1.01 9.25 -6.20
N ARG A 14 0.24 9.61 -6.52
CA ARG A 14 0.56 10.61 -7.56
C ARG A 14 0.22 10.10 -8.96
N GLU A 15 0.51 8.83 -9.23
CA GLU A 15 0.20 8.15 -10.48
C GLU A 15 -1.28 7.75 -10.62
N ARG A 16 -2.15 8.13 -9.65
CA ARG A 16 -3.58 7.78 -9.57
C ARG A 16 -3.84 6.27 -9.66
N VAL A 17 -2.93 5.47 -9.10
CA VAL A 17 -3.06 4.01 -9.09
C VAL A 17 -4.00 3.58 -7.97
N GLY A 18 -5.05 2.84 -8.32
CA GLY A 18 -5.98 2.28 -7.34
C GLY A 18 -5.37 1.15 -6.50
N ALA A 19 -5.89 0.97 -5.27
CA ALA A 19 -5.37 0.00 -4.30
C ALA A 19 -5.26 -1.44 -4.81
N LYS A 20 -6.21 -1.88 -5.66
CA LYS A 20 -6.15 -3.20 -6.29
C LYS A 20 -4.91 -3.36 -7.16
N LYS A 21 -4.69 -2.42 -8.10
CA LYS A 21 -3.52 -2.45 -9.00
C LYS A 21 -2.22 -2.28 -8.22
N ALA A 22 -2.20 -1.39 -7.23
CA ALA A 22 -1.07 -1.21 -6.33
C ALA A 22 -0.65 -2.51 -5.62
N PHE A 23 -1.63 -3.23 -5.07
CA PHE A 23 -1.37 -4.48 -4.36
C PHE A 23 -0.90 -5.59 -5.28
N GLU A 24 -1.51 -5.75 -6.46
CA GLU A 24 -1.04 -6.71 -7.46
C GLU A 24 0.40 -6.42 -7.91
N THR A 25 0.75 -5.15 -8.15
CA THR A 25 2.12 -4.77 -8.49
C THR A 25 3.09 -5.07 -7.34
N LEU A 26 2.68 -4.81 -6.09
CA LEU A 26 3.51 -5.13 -4.92
C LEU A 26 3.80 -6.62 -4.80
N LYS A 27 2.82 -7.48 -5.13
CA LYS A 27 2.97 -8.95 -5.13
C LYS A 27 3.91 -9.47 -6.22
N GLN A 28 4.12 -8.71 -7.28
CA GLN A 28 5.03 -9.06 -8.38
C GLN A 28 6.50 -8.74 -8.08
N TRP A 29 6.79 -8.01 -7.01
CA TRP A 29 8.17 -7.65 -6.68
C TRP A 29 8.90 -8.85 -6.08
N ASP A 30 10.17 -9.04 -6.44
CA ASP A 30 10.99 -10.13 -5.91
C ASP A 30 11.09 -10.11 -4.38
N CYS A 31 10.99 -8.92 -3.78
CA CYS A 31 11.00 -8.72 -2.33
C CYS A 31 9.63 -8.91 -1.66
N TRP A 32 8.56 -9.23 -2.40
CA TRP A 32 7.23 -9.45 -1.84
C TRP A 32 7.19 -10.42 -0.65
N PRO A 33 7.86 -11.59 -0.68
CA PRO A 33 7.86 -12.51 0.46
C PRO A 33 8.38 -11.85 1.74
N VAL A 34 9.44 -11.04 1.64
CA VAL A 34 10.02 -10.30 2.78
C VAL A 34 9.03 -9.29 3.35
N ILE A 35 8.28 -8.61 2.47
CA ILE A 35 7.26 -7.65 2.88
C ILE A 35 6.11 -8.37 3.58
N ARG A 36 5.57 -9.41 2.95
CA ARG A 36 4.48 -10.21 3.51
C ARG A 36 4.87 -10.78 4.88
N ASP A 37 6.04 -11.38 5.00
CA ASP A 37 6.49 -12.03 6.22
C ASP A 37 6.71 -11.00 7.35
N HIS A 38 7.17 -9.79 7.02
CA HIS A 38 7.26 -8.69 7.98
C HIS A 38 5.89 -8.30 8.58
N TYR A 39 4.85 -8.23 7.77
CA TYR A 39 3.50 -7.90 8.24
C TYR A 39 2.82 -9.10 8.92
N ALA A 40 3.08 -10.31 8.46
CA ALA A 40 2.59 -11.54 9.10
C ALA A 40 3.15 -11.69 10.53
N ALA A 41 4.42 -11.30 10.76
CA ALA A 41 5.02 -11.27 12.10
C ALA A 41 4.36 -10.23 13.05
N LYS A 42 3.52 -9.34 12.52
CA LYS A 42 2.71 -8.38 13.28
C LYS A 42 1.22 -8.79 13.34
N ASP A 43 0.92 -10.06 13.11
CA ASP A 43 -0.45 -10.61 13.02
C ASP A 43 -1.33 -9.94 11.94
N MET A 44 -0.72 -9.33 10.92
CA MET A 44 -1.45 -8.75 9.79
C MET A 44 -1.47 -9.72 8.62
N SER A 45 -2.68 -10.11 8.19
CA SER A 45 -2.85 -10.93 7.00
C SER A 45 -2.60 -10.13 5.71
N GLU A 46 -2.47 -10.81 4.57
CA GLU A 46 -2.43 -10.14 3.25
C GLU A 46 -3.66 -9.25 3.02
N ARG A 47 -4.82 -9.64 3.55
CA ARG A 47 -6.05 -8.86 3.47
C ARG A 47 -5.96 -7.57 4.31
N ASP A 48 -5.35 -7.65 5.48
CA ASP A 48 -5.14 -6.48 6.35
C ASP A 48 -4.12 -5.53 5.73
N LEU A 49 -3.06 -6.07 5.11
CA LEU A 49 -2.09 -5.27 4.36
C LEU A 49 -2.73 -4.58 3.15
N TYR A 50 -3.59 -5.28 2.40
CA TYR A 50 -4.38 -4.69 1.32
C TYR A 50 -5.26 -3.53 1.83
N LYS A 51 -5.97 -3.75 2.95
CA LYS A 51 -6.82 -2.72 3.57
C LYS A 51 -5.97 -1.52 4.01
N HIS A 52 -4.82 -1.77 4.62
CA HIS A 52 -3.89 -0.73 5.05
C HIS A 52 -3.40 0.13 3.87
N ILE A 53 -3.01 -0.50 2.76
CA ILE A 53 -2.62 0.23 1.54
C ILE A 53 -3.79 1.04 0.97
N LYS A 54 -5.01 0.47 0.99
CA LYS A 54 -6.22 1.17 0.54
C LYS A 54 -6.49 2.42 1.38
N ASP A 55 -6.41 2.31 2.70
CA ASP A 55 -6.68 3.42 3.62
C ASP A 55 -5.64 4.54 3.41
N LEU A 56 -4.35 4.18 3.30
CA LEU A 56 -3.27 5.14 3.01
C LEU A 56 -3.44 5.85 1.65
N LEU A 57 -3.88 5.14 0.61
CA LEU A 57 -4.18 5.72 -0.69
C LEU A 57 -5.38 6.67 -0.62
N GLN A 58 -6.43 6.29 0.10
CA GLN A 58 -7.62 7.10 0.28
C GLN A 58 -7.31 8.40 1.03
N GLU A 59 -6.58 8.33 2.14
CA GLU A 59 -6.12 9.52 2.87
C GLU A 59 -5.31 10.46 1.99
N ARG A 60 -4.43 9.92 1.14
CA ARG A 60 -3.59 10.72 0.24
C ARG A 60 -4.37 11.30 -0.93
N HIS A 61 -5.31 10.55 -1.51
CA HIS A 61 -6.20 11.13 -2.52
C HIS A 61 -7.02 12.28 -1.94
N VAL A 62 -7.59 12.14 -0.74
CA VAL A 62 -8.32 13.22 -0.06
C VAL A 62 -7.42 14.43 0.21
N ARG A 63 -6.16 14.22 0.64
CA ARG A 63 -5.20 15.30 0.92
C ARG A 63 -4.67 16.02 -0.32
N TRP A 64 -4.43 15.32 -1.42
CA TRP A 64 -3.76 15.87 -2.61
C TRP A 64 -4.73 16.20 -3.75
N GLY A 65 -5.95 15.70 -3.70
CA GLY A 65 -7.00 15.98 -4.66
C GLY A 65 -8.33 16.03 -3.94
N ARG A 66 -8.65 17.20 -3.35
CA ARG A 66 -9.99 17.72 -3.09
C ARG A 66 -10.97 16.65 -2.56
N ALA A 67 -11.28 16.74 -1.27
CA ALA A 67 -12.43 16.05 -0.67
C ALA A 67 -13.59 15.92 -1.67
N ILE A 68 -13.99 14.68 -1.95
CA ILE A 68 -15.32 14.38 -2.45
C ILE A 68 -16.15 14.07 -1.22
#